data_AF-A0A953NY04-F1
#
_entry.id   AF-A0A953NY04-F1
#
_cell.length_a   1.000
_cell.length_b   1.000
_cell.length_c   1.000
_cell.angle_alpha   90.00
_cell.angle_beta   90.00
_cell.angle_gamma   90.00
#
_symmetry.space_group_name_H-M   'P 1'
#
loop_
_entity.id
_entity.type
_entity.pdbx_description
1 polymer ?
#
loop_
_entity_poly.entity_id
_entity_poly.type
_entity_poly.pdbx_seq_one_letter_code
_entity_poly.pdbx_strand_id
1 'polypeptide(L)'
;MSTAVVVTNRLDVSSVADTALKAAVQFWFVVSIIGQWAFLFYIVAFYGPSTLTGNFEAWRKNAFPIRSYVPGDTAGNLAFAAHALLAAVITFGGAIQLIPQIRSRAISVHRWIGRLFMVTALGLSVSGLYVIWTRNHGGIARIANTTNAVLIIVFSVLAWRSALRRDLSIHRRWALRTYMATSAQWFGRVGIFAWIVLNRGPVGLGDNFDGPVAIFWSFGCYLLPLAVLELYLRAKESAGPGQKLAVASTLVGLTLASGVGVIGVGMAGWVPSVKAALDARKSIAATLSTAITSSGIDQATKLYYDLKATQPTAYNFAEKELNTLGYDLMGARKFKEAIRIFRLNVEAYPQSSNAYASLAEAYMGYGNKAEASANCQKSLQLNPKNRRAIRVLQKLSVP
;
A
#
# COMPACT_ATOMS: atom_id res chain seq x y z
N MET A 1 -61.73 34.64 -14.34
CA MET A 1 -61.08 33.84 -13.28
C MET A 1 -59.85 33.18 -13.88
N SER A 2 -58.66 33.67 -13.56
CA SER A 2 -57.38 33.18 -14.09
C SER A 2 -56.85 32.08 -13.15
N THR A 3 -56.83 30.84 -13.62
CA THR A 3 -56.17 29.72 -12.94
C THR A 3 -54.67 29.92 -13.04
N ALA A 4 -54.07 30.46 -11.98
CA ALA A 4 -52.63 30.46 -11.79
C ALA A 4 -52.14 29.01 -11.74
N VAL A 5 -51.56 28.54 -12.84
CA VAL A 5 -50.77 27.31 -12.86
C VAL A 5 -49.50 27.63 -12.08
N VAL A 6 -49.51 27.32 -10.79
CA VAL A 6 -48.29 27.28 -9.98
C VAL A 6 -47.49 26.05 -10.43
N VAL A 7 -46.77 26.19 -11.54
CA VAL A 7 -45.71 25.26 -11.93
C VAL A 7 -44.58 25.48 -10.92
N THR A 8 -44.66 24.81 -9.77
CA THR A 8 -43.56 24.86 -8.81
C THR A 8 -42.33 24.21 -9.44
N ASN A 9 -41.20 24.93 -9.37
CA ASN A 9 -39.83 24.54 -9.74
C ASN A 9 -39.31 23.24 -9.05
N ARG A 10 -40.18 22.44 -8.43
CA ARG A 10 -39.84 21.19 -7.71
C ARG A 10 -39.45 20.03 -8.63
N LEU A 11 -39.86 20.07 -9.90
CA LEU A 11 -39.53 19.04 -10.89
C LEU A 11 -38.07 19.13 -11.41
N ASP A 12 -37.38 20.25 -11.23
CA ASP A 12 -35.99 20.42 -11.70
C ASP A 12 -34.95 19.98 -10.65
N VAL A 13 -35.10 20.42 -9.40
CA VAL A 13 -34.13 20.15 -8.32
C VAL A 13 -33.94 18.64 -8.06
N SER A 14 -35.02 17.85 -8.16
CA SER A 14 -34.95 16.40 -7.98
C SER A 14 -34.18 15.70 -9.10
N SER A 15 -34.39 16.14 -10.35
CA SER A 15 -33.66 15.65 -11.53
C SER A 15 -32.18 16.01 -11.47
N VAL A 16 -31.86 17.24 -11.08
CA VAL A 16 -30.49 17.70 -10.85
C VAL A 16 -29.82 16.85 -9.76
N ALA A 17 -30.52 16.58 -8.66
CA ALA A 17 -29.98 15.79 -7.56
C ALA A 17 -29.70 14.32 -7.95
N ASP A 18 -30.57 13.70 -8.75
CA ASP A 18 -30.33 12.36 -9.31
C ASP A 18 -29.15 12.33 -10.27
N THR A 19 -29.06 13.35 -11.13
CA THR A 19 -27.97 13.50 -12.09
C THR A 19 -26.63 13.70 -11.37
N ALA A 20 -26.61 14.57 -10.35
CA ALA A 20 -25.43 14.82 -9.52
C ALA A 20 -24.97 13.56 -8.78
N LEU A 21 -25.89 12.82 -8.17
CA LEU A 21 -25.56 11.56 -7.48
C LEU A 21 -24.99 10.52 -8.45
N LYS A 22 -25.59 10.38 -9.64
CA LYS A 22 -25.08 9.47 -10.68
C LYS A 22 -23.70 9.89 -11.16
N ALA A 23 -23.48 11.17 -11.43
CA ALA A 23 -22.19 11.72 -11.87
C ALA A 23 -21.11 11.52 -10.81
N ALA A 24 -21.41 11.77 -9.53
CA ALA A 24 -20.49 11.56 -8.42
C ALA A 24 -20.04 10.09 -8.32
N VAL A 25 -20.96 9.13 -8.49
CA VAL A 25 -20.64 7.69 -8.49
C VAL A 25 -19.80 7.31 -9.70
N GLN A 26 -20.11 7.84 -10.89
CA GLN A 26 -19.30 7.61 -12.08
C GLN A 26 -17.89 8.17 -11.93
N PHE A 27 -17.77 9.39 -11.41
CA PHE A 27 -16.48 10.01 -11.12
C PHE A 27 -15.66 9.18 -10.13
N TRP A 28 -16.25 8.77 -9.01
CA TRP A 28 -15.63 7.86 -8.05
C TRP A 28 -15.16 6.56 -8.69
N PHE A 29 -16.01 5.95 -9.53
CA PHE A 29 -15.71 4.68 -10.18
C PHE A 29 -14.52 4.81 -11.15
N VAL A 30 -14.49 5.87 -11.97
CA VAL A 30 -13.40 6.13 -12.91
C VAL A 30 -12.07 6.33 -12.16
N VAL A 31 -12.05 7.19 -11.14
CA VAL A 31 -10.84 7.44 -10.34
C VAL A 31 -10.37 6.16 -9.65
N SER A 32 -11.30 5.39 -9.08
CA SER A 32 -10.98 4.13 -8.41
C SER A 32 -10.40 3.09 -9.37
N ILE A 33 -10.97 2.94 -10.57
CA ILE A 33 -10.44 2.02 -11.60
C ILE A 33 -9.06 2.44 -12.06
N ILE A 34 -8.85 3.73 -12.37
CA ILE A 34 -7.53 4.23 -12.79
C ILE A 34 -6.48 3.91 -11.74
N GLY A 35 -6.77 4.17 -10.46
CA GLY A 35 -5.86 3.81 -9.38
C GLY A 35 -5.62 2.30 -9.27
N GLN A 36 -6.68 1.50 -9.24
CA GLN A 36 -6.58 0.05 -9.13
C GLN A 36 -5.78 -0.58 -10.30
N TRP A 37 -5.92 -0.03 -11.50
CA TRP A 37 -5.17 -0.45 -12.68
C TRP A 37 -3.71 0.00 -12.63
N ALA A 38 -3.43 1.20 -12.12
CA ALA A 38 -2.05 1.62 -11.86
C ALA A 38 -1.35 0.69 -10.85
N PHE A 39 -2.09 0.22 -9.84
CA PHE A 39 -1.59 -0.76 -8.88
C PHE A 39 -1.39 -2.15 -9.47
N LEU A 40 -2.31 -2.61 -10.32
CA LEU A 40 -2.15 -3.85 -11.07
C LEU A 40 -0.91 -3.79 -11.97
N PHE A 41 -0.75 -2.69 -12.72
CA PHE A 41 0.43 -2.45 -13.54
C PHE A 41 1.71 -2.52 -12.70
N TYR A 42 1.72 -1.87 -11.53
CA TYR A 42 2.83 -1.96 -10.59
C TYR A 42 3.15 -3.41 -10.19
N ILE A 43 2.15 -4.20 -9.80
CA ILE A 43 2.35 -5.60 -9.41
C ILE A 43 2.97 -6.38 -10.58
N VAL A 44 2.39 -6.28 -11.77
CA VAL A 44 2.84 -7.02 -12.95
C VAL A 44 4.23 -6.57 -13.38
N ALA A 45 4.49 -5.27 -13.46
CA ALA A 45 5.78 -4.74 -13.91
C ALA A 45 6.91 -5.01 -12.91
N PHE A 46 6.62 -4.98 -11.60
CA PHE A 46 7.63 -5.22 -10.57
C PHE A 46 7.90 -6.73 -10.36
N TYR A 47 6.84 -7.52 -10.16
CA TYR A 47 6.97 -8.93 -9.81
C TYR A 47 7.03 -9.84 -11.04
N GLY A 48 6.39 -9.49 -12.16
CA GLY A 48 6.25 -10.36 -13.33
C GLY A 48 7.58 -10.86 -13.90
N PRO A 49 8.52 -9.97 -14.33
CA PRO A 49 9.78 -10.39 -14.93
C PRO A 49 10.63 -11.27 -14.00
N SER A 50 10.72 -10.90 -12.73
CA SER A 50 11.47 -11.64 -11.72
C SER A 50 10.84 -13.00 -11.39
N THR A 51 9.51 -13.10 -11.43
CA THR A 51 8.78 -14.36 -11.26
C THR A 51 9.03 -15.30 -12.45
N LEU A 52 8.92 -14.79 -13.68
CA LEU A 52 9.07 -15.60 -14.90
C LEU A 52 10.51 -16.11 -15.10
N THR A 53 11.49 -15.38 -14.57
CA THR A 53 12.92 -15.75 -14.66
C THR A 53 13.42 -16.54 -13.45
N GLY A 54 12.57 -16.80 -12.46
CA GLY A 54 12.96 -17.46 -11.20
C GLY A 54 13.85 -16.61 -10.28
N ASN A 55 14.07 -15.33 -10.61
CA ASN A 55 14.88 -14.40 -9.82
C ASN A 55 14.05 -13.74 -8.69
N PHE A 56 13.62 -14.54 -7.73
CA PHE A 56 12.80 -14.07 -6.61
C PHE A 56 13.54 -13.09 -5.68
N GLU A 57 14.87 -13.10 -5.68
CA GLU A 57 15.67 -12.15 -4.89
C GLU A 57 15.44 -10.69 -5.33
N ALA A 58 15.10 -10.47 -6.61
CA ALA A 58 14.76 -9.14 -7.12
C ALA A 58 13.56 -8.50 -6.41
N TRP A 59 12.69 -9.28 -5.75
CA TRP A 59 11.55 -8.75 -5.00
C TRP A 59 11.98 -7.91 -3.79
N ARG A 60 13.21 -8.08 -3.30
CA ARG A 60 13.81 -7.27 -2.23
C ARG A 60 13.98 -5.80 -2.63
N LYS A 61 13.99 -5.48 -3.92
CA LYS A 61 14.14 -4.10 -4.44
C LYS A 61 12.92 -3.21 -4.17
N ASN A 62 11.82 -3.77 -3.67
CA ASN A 62 10.56 -3.06 -3.45
C ASN A 62 10.76 -1.81 -2.57
N ALA A 63 10.06 -0.72 -2.88
CA ALA A 63 10.14 0.51 -2.09
C ALA A 63 9.38 0.41 -0.76
N PHE A 64 8.40 -0.49 -0.66
CA PHE A 64 7.71 -0.74 0.60
C PHE A 64 8.54 -1.67 1.48
N PRO A 65 8.66 -1.41 2.80
CA PRO A 65 9.43 -2.20 3.75
C PRO A 65 8.71 -3.51 4.12
N ILE A 66 8.28 -4.26 3.12
CA ILE A 66 7.70 -5.59 3.26
C ILE A 66 8.83 -6.57 2.94
N ARG A 67 9.05 -7.57 3.81
CA ARG A 67 10.00 -8.67 3.54
C ARG A 67 9.41 -9.60 2.47
N SER A 68 9.37 -9.12 1.23
CA SER A 68 8.74 -9.79 0.09
C SER A 68 9.44 -11.10 -0.30
N TYR A 69 10.74 -11.20 -0.04
CA TYR A 69 11.53 -12.41 -0.21
C TYR A 69 12.55 -12.55 0.93
N VAL A 70 12.61 -13.74 1.52
CA VAL A 70 13.57 -14.10 2.57
C VAL A 70 14.32 -15.36 2.11
N PRO A 71 15.65 -15.32 1.94
CA PRO A 71 16.45 -16.51 1.60
C PRO A 71 16.22 -17.64 2.60
N GLY A 72 15.95 -18.85 2.11
CA GLY A 72 15.71 -20.04 2.94
C GLY A 72 14.29 -20.21 3.49
N ASP A 73 13.39 -19.23 3.33
CA ASP A 73 11.99 -19.30 3.81
C ASP A 73 11.01 -19.64 2.67
N THR A 74 11.04 -20.87 2.18
CA THR A 74 10.22 -21.31 1.03
C THR A 74 8.72 -21.12 1.28
N ALA A 75 8.22 -21.51 2.46
CA ALA A 75 6.82 -21.33 2.83
C ALA A 75 6.45 -19.85 3.00
N GLY A 76 7.36 -19.07 3.60
CA GLY A 76 7.48 -17.62 3.55
C GLY A 76 7.04 -16.98 2.26
N ASN A 77 7.88 -17.28 1.27
CA ASN A 77 7.90 -16.68 -0.05
C ASN A 77 6.71 -17.15 -0.90
N LEU A 78 6.32 -18.42 -0.81
CA LEU A 78 5.14 -18.94 -1.50
C LEU A 78 3.85 -18.29 -1.01
N ALA A 79 3.69 -18.12 0.31
CA ALA A 79 2.52 -17.45 0.87
C ALA A 79 2.42 -15.98 0.42
N PHE A 80 3.57 -15.29 0.37
CA PHE A 80 3.62 -13.92 -0.15
C PHE A 80 3.26 -13.85 -1.64
N ALA A 81 3.83 -14.74 -2.46
CA ALA A 81 3.55 -14.83 -3.88
C ALA A 81 2.05 -15.08 -4.14
N ALA A 82 1.46 -16.04 -3.42
CA ALA A 82 0.04 -16.34 -3.49
C ALA A 82 -0.80 -15.11 -3.11
N HIS A 83 -0.48 -14.43 -2.02
CA HIS A 83 -1.17 -13.21 -1.60
C HIS A 83 -1.12 -12.12 -2.68
N ALA A 84 0.06 -11.85 -3.26
CA ALA A 84 0.24 -10.82 -4.29
C ALA A 84 -0.52 -11.14 -5.59
N LEU A 85 -0.48 -12.40 -6.04
CA LEU A 85 -1.18 -12.85 -7.26
C LEU A 85 -2.70 -12.84 -7.09
N LEU A 86 -3.21 -13.32 -5.94
CA LEU A 86 -4.65 -13.30 -5.67
C LEU A 86 -5.17 -11.86 -5.50
N ALA A 87 -4.36 -10.94 -4.97
CA ALA A 87 -4.70 -9.52 -4.91
C ALA A 87 -4.88 -8.93 -6.31
N ALA A 88 -4.03 -9.28 -7.28
CA ALA A 88 -4.18 -8.85 -8.68
C ALA A 88 -5.52 -9.31 -9.29
N VAL A 89 -5.92 -10.57 -9.01
CA VAL A 89 -7.20 -11.13 -9.47
C VAL A 89 -8.40 -10.38 -8.86
N ILE A 90 -8.37 -10.08 -7.56
CA ILE A 90 -9.45 -9.34 -6.88
C ILE A 90 -9.57 -7.91 -7.41
N THR A 91 -8.44 -7.21 -7.51
CA THR A 91 -8.42 -5.80 -7.93
C THR A 91 -8.92 -5.64 -9.37
N PHE A 92 -8.56 -6.56 -10.28
CA PHE A 92 -9.04 -6.53 -11.66
C PHE A 92 -10.47 -7.06 -11.79
N GLY A 93 -10.73 -8.26 -11.25
CA GLY A 93 -12.01 -8.95 -11.40
C GLY A 93 -13.17 -8.20 -10.76
N GLY A 94 -12.96 -7.61 -9.58
CA GLY A 94 -13.99 -6.88 -8.84
C GLY A 94 -14.49 -5.62 -9.57
N ALA A 95 -13.59 -4.83 -10.14
CA ALA A 95 -13.92 -3.60 -10.85
C ALA A 95 -14.76 -3.87 -12.11
N ILE A 96 -14.40 -4.91 -12.86
CA ILE A 96 -15.08 -5.34 -14.09
C ILE A 96 -16.54 -5.75 -13.81
N GLN A 97 -16.80 -6.38 -12.66
CA GLN A 97 -18.16 -6.77 -12.26
C GLN A 97 -19.14 -5.58 -12.14
N LEU A 98 -18.61 -4.37 -11.92
CA LEU A 98 -19.41 -3.17 -11.74
C LEU A 98 -19.74 -2.45 -13.04
N ILE A 99 -19.12 -2.83 -14.16
CA ILE A 99 -19.35 -2.23 -15.48
C ILE A 99 -20.76 -2.65 -15.98
N PRO A 100 -21.70 -1.70 -16.15
CA PRO A 100 -23.08 -2.03 -16.51
C PRO A 100 -23.21 -2.82 -17.81
N GLN A 101 -22.37 -2.52 -18.81
CA GLN A 101 -22.35 -3.15 -20.13
C GLN A 101 -22.01 -4.64 -20.05
N ILE A 102 -21.12 -5.04 -19.12
CA ILE A 102 -20.74 -6.45 -18.94
C ILE A 102 -21.92 -7.22 -18.35
N ARG A 103 -22.62 -6.63 -17.39
CA ARG A 103 -23.80 -7.24 -16.78
C ARG A 103 -24.99 -7.35 -17.74
N SER A 104 -25.16 -6.40 -18.67
CA SER A 104 -26.29 -6.41 -19.61
C SER A 104 -26.03 -7.15 -20.91
N ARG A 105 -24.79 -7.16 -21.42
CA ARG A 105 -24.44 -7.74 -22.74
C ARG A 105 -23.61 -9.02 -22.64
N ALA A 106 -22.88 -9.23 -21.56
CA ALA A 106 -21.94 -10.35 -21.42
C ALA A 106 -22.17 -11.11 -20.10
N ILE A 107 -23.40 -11.58 -19.87
CA ILE A 107 -23.78 -12.17 -18.57
C ILE A 107 -23.00 -13.44 -18.22
N SER A 108 -22.57 -14.23 -19.21
CA SER A 108 -21.70 -15.39 -18.97
C SER A 108 -20.34 -14.96 -18.39
N VAL A 109 -19.76 -13.89 -18.95
CA VAL A 109 -18.51 -13.28 -18.47
C VAL A 109 -18.69 -12.75 -17.05
N HIS A 110 -19.78 -12.01 -16.80
CA HIS A 110 -20.12 -11.55 -15.46
C HIS A 110 -20.17 -12.70 -14.45
N ARG A 111 -20.85 -13.80 -14.78
CA ARG A 111 -20.97 -14.98 -13.89
C ARG A 111 -19.61 -15.61 -13.61
N TRP A 112 -18.79 -15.89 -14.62
CA TRP A 112 -17.50 -16.55 -14.42
C TRP A 112 -16.52 -15.69 -13.63
N ILE A 113 -16.39 -14.40 -13.98
CA ILE A 113 -15.54 -13.46 -13.22
C ILE A 113 -16.07 -13.31 -11.79
N GLY A 114 -17.39 -13.27 -11.59
CA GLY A 114 -18.01 -13.19 -10.26
C GLY A 114 -17.71 -14.42 -9.40
N ARG A 115 -17.72 -15.63 -9.98
CA ARG A 115 -17.32 -16.87 -9.28
C ARG A 115 -15.85 -16.83 -8.88
N LEU A 116 -14.98 -16.48 -9.83
CA LEU A 116 -13.54 -16.35 -9.57
C LEU A 116 -13.27 -15.33 -8.46
N PHE A 117 -13.93 -14.17 -8.51
CA PHE A 117 -13.83 -13.13 -7.50
C PHE A 117 -14.24 -13.65 -6.11
N MET A 118 -15.39 -14.31 -6.00
CA MET A 118 -15.90 -14.82 -4.73
C MET A 118 -14.99 -15.91 -4.13
N VAL A 119 -14.55 -16.87 -4.93
CA VAL A 119 -13.63 -17.92 -4.47
C VAL A 119 -12.30 -17.31 -4.02
N THR A 120 -11.77 -16.37 -4.78
CA THR A 120 -10.51 -15.68 -4.45
C THR A 120 -10.65 -14.85 -3.18
N ALA A 121 -11.79 -14.18 -2.97
CA ALA A 121 -12.03 -13.36 -1.78
C ALA A 121 -12.08 -14.22 -0.50
N LEU A 122 -12.70 -15.40 -0.58
CA LEU A 122 -12.70 -16.37 0.52
C LEU A 122 -11.29 -16.91 0.78
N GLY A 123 -10.56 -17.31 -0.26
CA GLY A 123 -9.18 -17.80 -0.15
C GLY A 123 -8.22 -16.77 0.45
N LEU A 124 -8.32 -15.50 0.03
CA LEU A 124 -7.56 -14.39 0.59
C LEU A 124 -7.91 -14.11 2.05
N SER A 125 -9.19 -14.23 2.42
CA SER A 125 -9.61 -14.01 3.80
C SER A 125 -9.05 -15.09 4.73
N VAL A 126 -9.12 -16.36 4.32
CA VAL A 126 -8.59 -17.50 5.10
C VAL A 126 -7.06 -17.45 5.19
N SER A 127 -6.37 -17.26 4.06
CA SER A 127 -4.91 -17.16 4.03
C SER A 127 -4.39 -15.91 4.78
N GLY A 128 -5.08 -14.79 4.64
CA GLY A 128 -4.79 -13.56 5.38
C GLY A 128 -4.91 -13.77 6.89
N LEU A 129 -6.00 -14.39 7.35
CA LEU A 129 -6.18 -14.75 8.76
C LEU A 129 -5.03 -15.63 9.25
N TYR A 130 -4.67 -16.68 8.52
CA TYR A 130 -3.54 -17.53 8.89
C TYR A 130 -2.23 -16.74 9.07
N VAL A 131 -1.87 -15.89 8.11
CA VAL A 131 -0.64 -15.09 8.16
C VAL A 131 -0.65 -14.10 9.33
N ILE A 132 -1.79 -13.45 9.58
CA ILE A 132 -1.94 -12.48 10.67
C ILE A 132 -1.67 -13.15 12.03
N TRP A 133 -2.21 -14.36 12.24
CA TRP A 133 -2.14 -15.05 13.53
C TRP A 133 -0.85 -15.87 13.71
N THR A 134 -0.21 -16.34 12.63
CA THR A 134 1.03 -17.13 12.72
C THR A 134 2.30 -16.31 12.61
N ARG A 135 2.32 -15.18 11.88
CA ARG A 135 3.51 -14.33 11.71
C ARG A 135 3.57 -13.14 12.68
N ASN A 136 2.94 -13.29 13.85
CA ASN A 136 3.10 -12.41 15.01
C ASN A 136 2.76 -10.93 14.76
N HIS A 137 1.61 -10.64 14.12
CA HIS A 137 1.07 -9.28 14.09
C HIS A 137 0.43 -9.00 15.46
N GLY A 138 1.16 -8.35 16.36
CA GLY A 138 0.63 -7.93 17.66
C GLY A 138 -0.34 -6.74 17.55
N GLY A 139 -1.15 -6.53 18.59
CA GLY A 139 -1.92 -5.29 18.78
C GLY A 139 -3.23 -5.17 17.99
N ILE A 140 -3.71 -3.93 17.87
CA ILE A 140 -5.05 -3.61 17.38
C ILE A 140 -5.24 -3.84 15.87
N ALA A 141 -4.17 -3.74 15.08
CA ALA A 141 -4.21 -4.03 13.65
C ALA A 141 -4.58 -5.49 13.35
N ARG A 142 -4.19 -6.44 14.21
CA ARG A 142 -4.62 -7.85 14.10
C ARG A 142 -6.12 -8.00 14.23
N ILE A 143 -6.71 -7.32 15.22
CA ILE A 143 -8.16 -7.33 15.44
C ILE A 143 -8.85 -6.71 14.22
N ALA A 144 -8.38 -5.54 13.76
CA ALA A 144 -8.97 -4.85 12.62
C ALA A 144 -8.96 -5.68 11.34
N ASN A 145 -7.84 -6.34 11.03
CA ASN A 145 -7.74 -7.20 9.85
C ASN A 145 -8.56 -8.49 9.98
N THR A 146 -8.64 -9.07 11.19
CA THR A 146 -9.50 -10.22 11.48
C THR A 146 -10.97 -9.87 11.26
N THR A 147 -11.42 -8.74 11.78
CA THR A 147 -12.78 -8.22 11.57
C THR A 147 -13.08 -8.05 10.08
N ASN A 148 -12.18 -7.42 9.32
CA ASN A 148 -12.39 -7.25 7.88
C ASN A 148 -12.48 -8.60 7.14
N ALA A 149 -11.61 -9.57 7.46
CA ALA A 149 -11.67 -10.89 6.85
C ALA A 149 -13.00 -11.61 7.13
N VAL A 150 -13.52 -11.52 8.36
CA VAL A 150 -14.84 -12.07 8.71
C VAL A 150 -15.95 -11.37 7.92
N LEU A 151 -15.90 -10.04 7.80
CA LEU A 151 -16.88 -9.28 7.00
C LEU A 151 -16.86 -9.71 5.52
N ILE A 152 -15.68 -9.90 4.93
CA ILE A 152 -15.54 -10.38 3.55
C ILE A 152 -16.24 -11.74 3.41
N ILE A 153 -15.94 -12.70 4.30
CA ILE A 153 -16.54 -14.04 4.26
C ILE A 153 -18.07 -13.95 4.36
N VAL A 154 -18.59 -13.22 5.34
CA VAL A 154 -20.03 -13.07 5.55
C VAL A 154 -20.70 -12.43 4.34
N PHE A 155 -20.16 -11.32 3.82
CA PHE A 155 -20.74 -10.61 2.67
C PHE A 155 -20.69 -11.47 1.40
N SER A 156 -19.58 -12.18 1.16
CA SER A 156 -19.44 -13.11 0.03
C SER A 156 -20.49 -14.23 0.09
N VAL A 157 -20.69 -14.84 1.26
CA VAL A 157 -21.68 -15.92 1.44
C VAL A 157 -23.10 -15.39 1.23
N LEU A 158 -23.43 -14.22 1.75
CA LEU A 158 -24.76 -13.61 1.57
C LEU A 158 -25.01 -13.21 0.11
N ALA A 159 -24.00 -12.66 -0.57
CA ALA A 159 -24.06 -12.35 -2.00
C ALA A 159 -24.28 -13.64 -2.83
N TRP A 160 -23.57 -14.71 -2.50
CA TRP A 160 -23.70 -15.99 -3.20
C TRP A 160 -25.08 -16.63 -2.98
N ARG A 161 -25.54 -16.71 -1.72
CA ARG A 161 -26.85 -17.29 -1.37
C ARG A 161 -28.01 -16.55 -2.03
N SER A 162 -27.96 -15.22 -2.06
CA SER A 162 -29.01 -14.42 -2.74
C SER A 162 -28.98 -14.60 -4.26
N ALA A 163 -27.80 -14.78 -4.87
CA ALA A 163 -27.72 -15.14 -6.29
C ALA A 163 -28.34 -16.52 -6.58
N LEU A 164 -28.09 -17.52 -5.73
CA LEU A 164 -28.70 -18.85 -5.87
C LEU A 164 -30.22 -18.81 -5.74
N ARG A 165 -30.75 -17.98 -4.83
CA ARG A 165 -32.18 -17.72 -4.68
C ARG A 165 -32.78 -16.85 -5.79
N ARG A 166 -31.97 -16.40 -6.75
CA ARG A 166 -32.34 -15.50 -7.85
C ARG A 166 -32.86 -14.12 -7.39
N ASP A 167 -32.57 -13.73 -6.14
CA ASP A 167 -32.85 -12.37 -5.66
C ASP A 167 -31.70 -11.43 -6.06
N LEU A 168 -31.82 -10.89 -7.27
CA LEU A 168 -30.78 -10.05 -7.86
C LEU A 168 -30.63 -8.69 -7.14
N SER A 169 -31.69 -8.23 -6.47
CA SER A 169 -31.69 -6.95 -5.75
C SER A 169 -30.83 -7.06 -4.49
N ILE A 170 -31.04 -8.11 -3.69
CA ILE A 170 -30.26 -8.42 -2.49
C ILE A 170 -28.85 -8.84 -2.87
N HIS A 171 -28.69 -9.67 -3.91
CA HIS A 171 -27.38 -10.05 -4.43
C HIS A 171 -26.52 -8.83 -4.75
N ARG A 172 -27.07 -7.84 -5.47
CA ARG A 172 -26.34 -6.62 -5.82
C ARG A 172 -25.88 -5.86 -4.58
N ARG A 173 -26.73 -5.73 -3.56
CA ARG A 173 -26.40 -5.04 -2.31
C ARG A 173 -25.24 -5.72 -1.57
N TRP A 174 -25.25 -7.05 -1.47
CA TRP A 174 -24.15 -7.79 -0.81
C TRP A 174 -22.90 -7.89 -1.66
N ALA A 175 -23.02 -7.98 -2.98
CA ALA A 175 -21.88 -7.97 -3.89
C ALA A 175 -21.11 -6.65 -3.81
N LEU A 176 -21.80 -5.51 -3.74
CA LEU A 176 -21.17 -4.19 -3.53
C LEU A 176 -20.45 -4.11 -2.18
N ARG A 177 -21.05 -4.62 -1.10
CA ARG A 177 -20.42 -4.67 0.23
C ARG A 177 -19.17 -5.56 0.23
N THR A 178 -19.26 -6.71 -0.45
CA THR A 178 -18.11 -7.61 -0.65
C THR A 178 -16.98 -6.89 -1.38
N TYR A 179 -17.29 -6.19 -2.48
CA TYR A 179 -16.31 -5.42 -3.23
C TYR A 179 -15.66 -4.31 -2.39
N MET A 180 -16.44 -3.60 -1.55
CA MET A 180 -15.88 -2.59 -0.64
C MET A 180 -14.96 -3.20 0.42
N ALA A 181 -15.37 -4.28 1.08
CA ALA A 181 -14.60 -4.93 2.15
C ALA A 181 -13.32 -5.60 1.63
N THR A 182 -13.40 -6.26 0.46
CA THR A 182 -12.21 -6.85 -0.20
C THR A 182 -11.22 -5.77 -0.67
N SER A 183 -11.70 -4.56 -0.96
CA SER A 183 -10.87 -3.41 -1.31
C SER A 183 -10.27 -2.67 -0.10
N ALA A 184 -10.43 -3.17 1.12
CA ALA A 184 -9.92 -2.51 2.33
C ALA A 184 -8.43 -2.14 2.25
N GLN A 185 -7.58 -3.06 1.79
CA GLN A 185 -6.13 -2.83 1.68
C GLN A 185 -5.76 -1.82 0.59
N TRP A 186 -6.64 -1.66 -0.40
CA TRP A 186 -6.53 -0.61 -1.41
C TRP A 186 -6.82 0.76 -0.80
N PHE A 187 -7.99 0.91 -0.15
CA PHE A 187 -8.35 2.12 0.57
C PHE A 187 -7.37 2.46 1.69
N GLY A 188 -6.82 1.44 2.36
CA GLY A 188 -5.76 1.55 3.36
C GLY A 188 -4.58 2.37 2.85
N ARG A 189 -3.99 1.92 1.74
CA ARG A 189 -2.85 2.60 1.08
C ARG A 189 -3.22 3.98 0.56
N VAL A 190 -4.28 4.07 -0.23
CA VAL A 190 -4.71 5.35 -0.84
C VAL A 190 -5.01 6.39 0.24
N GLY A 191 -5.73 6.01 1.30
CA GLY A 191 -6.06 6.91 2.41
C GLY A 191 -4.85 7.36 3.22
N ILE A 192 -3.90 6.47 3.52
CA ILE A 192 -2.66 6.85 4.23
C ILE A 192 -1.86 7.86 3.39
N PHE A 193 -1.70 7.62 2.09
CA PHE A 193 -0.95 8.54 1.24
C PHE A 193 -1.70 9.86 1.02
N ALA A 194 -3.04 9.84 0.90
CA ALA A 194 -3.84 11.06 0.88
C ALA A 194 -3.62 11.85 2.16
N TRP A 195 -3.68 11.19 3.32
CA TRP A 195 -3.43 11.81 4.62
C TRP A 195 -2.04 12.44 4.72
N ILE A 196 -0.99 11.72 4.29
CA ILE A 196 0.38 12.22 4.30
C ILE A 196 0.53 13.45 3.42
N VAL A 197 -0.01 13.44 2.21
CA VAL A 197 0.10 14.56 1.28
C VAL A 197 -0.67 15.78 1.81
N LEU A 198 -1.92 15.59 2.24
CA LEU A 198 -2.77 16.66 2.73
C LEU A 198 -2.23 17.32 4.01
N ASN A 199 -1.62 16.53 4.91
CA ASN A 199 -1.02 17.04 6.15
C ASN A 199 0.47 17.39 6.00
N ARG A 200 1.04 17.31 4.78
CA ARG A 200 2.46 17.54 4.51
C ARG A 200 3.40 16.72 5.40
N GLY A 201 2.98 15.50 5.71
CA GLY A 201 3.73 14.53 6.51
C GLY A 201 2.85 13.47 7.18
N PRO A 202 3.44 12.36 7.65
CA PRO A 202 2.71 11.31 8.39
C PRO A 202 2.35 11.71 9.83
N VAL A 203 1.49 12.72 9.99
CA VAL A 203 1.01 13.21 11.29
C VAL A 203 0.07 12.16 11.91
N GLY A 204 0.28 11.84 13.18
CA GLY A 204 -0.60 10.93 13.93
C GLY A 204 -0.56 9.45 13.50
N LEU A 205 0.25 9.06 12.52
CA LEU A 205 0.42 7.65 12.14
C LEU A 205 1.28 6.87 13.14
N GLY A 206 2.16 7.55 13.87
CA GLY A 206 3.21 6.89 14.65
C GLY A 206 4.26 6.25 13.73
N ASP A 207 5.43 6.00 14.28
CA ASP A 207 6.55 5.47 13.51
C ASP A 207 6.41 3.96 13.24
N ASN A 208 5.71 3.24 14.12
CA ASN A 208 5.40 1.82 13.96
C ASN A 208 3.96 1.60 13.48
N PHE A 209 3.31 2.62 12.90
CA PHE A 209 1.88 2.60 12.57
C PHE A 209 0.97 2.34 13.79
N ASP A 210 1.40 2.84 14.95
CA ASP A 210 0.76 2.71 16.26
C ASP A 210 0.13 4.03 16.76
N GLY A 211 0.22 5.11 15.97
CA GLY A 211 -0.37 6.39 16.31
C GLY A 211 -1.90 6.41 16.15
N PRO A 212 -2.59 7.42 16.72
CA PRO A 212 -4.06 7.48 16.76
C PRO A 212 -4.70 7.42 15.37
N VAL A 213 -4.09 8.05 14.36
CA VAL A 213 -4.60 8.02 12.98
C VAL A 213 -4.41 6.64 12.36
N ALA A 214 -3.28 5.97 12.61
CA ALA A 214 -3.05 4.61 12.10
C ALA A 214 -3.99 3.59 12.74
N ILE A 215 -4.24 3.71 14.05
CA ILE A 215 -5.21 2.89 14.77
C ILE A 215 -6.62 3.11 14.21
N PHE A 216 -7.05 4.36 14.08
CA PHE A 216 -8.34 4.69 13.47
C PHE A 216 -8.45 4.11 12.06
N TRP A 217 -7.43 4.32 11.23
CA TRP A 217 -7.45 3.91 9.83
C TRP A 217 -7.35 2.39 9.64
N SER A 218 -6.88 1.66 10.64
CA SER A 218 -6.87 0.19 10.65
C SER A 218 -8.29 -0.38 10.48
N PHE A 219 -9.31 0.29 11.05
CA PHE A 219 -10.73 -0.03 10.83
C PHE A 219 -11.36 0.85 9.75
N GLY A 220 -11.00 2.14 9.74
CA GLY A 220 -11.57 3.14 8.86
C GLY A 220 -11.43 2.80 7.37
N CYS A 221 -10.36 2.10 6.98
CA CYS A 221 -10.11 1.75 5.59
C CYS A 221 -11.17 0.81 4.97
N TYR A 222 -12.00 0.13 5.77
CA TYR A 222 -13.14 -0.64 5.26
C TYR A 222 -14.48 -0.17 5.83
N LEU A 223 -14.54 0.32 7.07
CA LEU A 223 -15.79 0.81 7.65
C LEU A 223 -16.29 2.10 7.00
N LEU A 224 -15.40 3.05 6.68
CA LEU A 224 -15.82 4.30 6.04
C LEU A 224 -16.34 4.08 4.61
N PRO A 225 -15.66 3.31 3.72
CA PRO A 225 -16.23 2.98 2.42
C PRO A 225 -17.57 2.22 2.51
N LEU A 226 -17.72 1.31 3.48
CA LEU A 226 -18.99 0.62 3.71
C LEU A 226 -20.10 1.58 4.18
N ALA A 227 -19.78 2.54 5.06
CA ALA A 227 -20.71 3.56 5.51
C ALA A 227 -21.14 4.48 4.36
N VAL A 228 -20.19 4.91 3.51
CA VAL A 228 -20.48 5.71 2.31
C VAL A 228 -21.35 4.92 1.32
N LEU A 229 -21.09 3.62 1.13
CA LEU A 229 -21.93 2.75 0.32
C LEU A 229 -23.37 2.66 0.88
N GLU A 230 -23.54 2.52 2.19
CA GLU A 230 -24.85 2.49 2.84
C GLU A 230 -25.59 3.82 2.65
N LEU A 231 -24.92 4.96 2.86
CA LEU A 231 -25.49 6.28 2.62
C LEU A 231 -25.90 6.46 1.16
N TYR A 232 -25.10 5.97 0.21
CA TYR A 232 -25.43 5.97 -1.21
C TYR A 232 -26.68 5.15 -1.52
N LEU A 233 -26.79 3.92 -0.99
CA LEU A 233 -27.96 3.07 -1.21
C LEU A 233 -29.23 3.73 -0.67
N ARG A 234 -29.16 4.36 0.51
CA ARG A 234 -30.28 5.11 1.09
C ARG A 234 -30.64 6.35 0.28
N ALA A 235 -29.64 7.13 -0.15
CA ALA A 235 -29.88 8.32 -0.96
C ALA A 235 -30.51 7.99 -2.32
N LYS A 236 -30.11 6.87 -2.92
CA LYS A 236 -30.68 6.37 -4.17
C LYS A 236 -32.16 5.99 -4.04
N GLU A 237 -32.57 5.48 -2.87
CA GLU A 237 -33.95 5.12 -2.56
C GLU A 237 -34.78 6.29 -2.02
N SER A 238 -34.13 7.39 -1.65
CA SER A 238 -34.77 8.58 -1.11
C SER A 238 -35.44 9.43 -2.20
N ALA A 239 -36.59 10.03 -1.88
CA ALA A 239 -37.21 11.07 -2.69
C ALA A 239 -36.61 12.47 -2.42
N GLY A 240 -35.79 12.62 -1.38
CA GLY A 240 -35.29 13.93 -0.95
C GLY A 240 -34.07 14.41 -1.76
N PRO A 241 -34.17 15.51 -2.53
CA PRO A 241 -33.04 16.02 -3.32
C PRO A 241 -31.86 16.46 -2.46
N GLY A 242 -32.12 17.02 -1.26
CA GLY A 242 -31.05 17.44 -0.34
C GLY A 242 -30.17 16.28 0.13
N GLN A 243 -30.75 15.11 0.40
CA GLN A 243 -29.99 13.91 0.79
C GLN A 243 -29.10 13.40 -0.35
N LYS A 244 -29.63 13.40 -1.59
CA LYS A 244 -28.87 13.01 -2.78
C LYS A 244 -27.71 13.95 -3.04
N LEU A 245 -27.93 15.26 -2.96
CA LEU A 245 -26.89 16.27 -3.12
C LEU A 245 -25.83 16.20 -2.02
N ALA A 246 -26.23 15.99 -0.76
CA ALA A 246 -25.28 15.82 0.34
C ALA A 246 -24.36 14.62 0.11
N VAL A 247 -24.94 13.45 -0.22
CA VAL A 247 -24.15 12.25 -0.51
C VAL A 247 -23.28 12.41 -1.76
N ALA A 248 -23.79 13.06 -2.81
CA ALA A 248 -23.01 13.36 -4.02
C ALA A 248 -21.79 14.24 -3.69
N SER A 249 -21.97 15.33 -2.95
CA SER A 249 -20.90 16.23 -2.53
C SER A 249 -19.86 15.52 -1.65
N THR A 250 -20.30 14.71 -0.68
CA THR A 250 -19.40 13.89 0.13
C THR A 250 -18.59 12.93 -0.75
N LEU A 251 -19.24 12.26 -1.71
CA LEU A 251 -18.56 11.32 -2.60
C LEU A 251 -17.54 12.02 -3.50
N VAL A 252 -17.84 13.21 -4.02
CA VAL A 252 -16.89 14.01 -4.80
C VAL A 252 -15.67 14.38 -3.96
N GLY A 253 -15.87 14.91 -2.74
CA GLY A 253 -14.76 15.25 -1.84
C GLY A 253 -13.86 14.05 -1.50
N LEU A 254 -14.46 12.91 -1.16
CA LEU A 254 -13.73 11.67 -0.90
C LEU A 254 -13.02 11.14 -2.15
N THR A 255 -13.60 11.32 -3.33
CA THR A 255 -12.98 10.92 -4.60
C THR A 255 -11.75 11.77 -4.92
N LEU A 256 -11.83 13.09 -4.71
CA LEU A 256 -10.68 13.98 -4.88
C LEU A 256 -9.56 13.63 -3.91
N ALA A 257 -9.88 13.40 -2.63
CA ALA A 257 -8.91 12.94 -1.64
C ALA A 257 -8.29 11.59 -2.03
N SER A 258 -9.10 10.66 -2.56
CA SER A 258 -8.61 9.38 -3.07
C SER A 258 -7.68 9.56 -4.28
N GLY A 259 -7.98 10.49 -5.19
CA GLY A 259 -7.11 10.85 -6.31
C GLY A 259 -5.74 11.35 -5.86
N VAL A 260 -5.71 12.24 -4.86
CA VAL A 260 -4.46 12.68 -4.21
C VAL A 260 -3.71 11.49 -3.62
N GLY A 261 -4.42 10.57 -2.97
CA GLY A 261 -3.84 9.36 -2.40
C GLY A 261 -3.23 8.43 -3.44
N VAL A 262 -3.91 8.20 -4.57
CA VAL A 262 -3.42 7.38 -5.69
C VAL A 262 -2.15 7.98 -6.29
N ILE A 263 -2.12 9.30 -6.51
CA ILE A 263 -0.92 10.00 -7.01
C ILE A 263 0.21 9.87 -5.98
N GLY A 264 -0.07 10.11 -4.70
CA GLY A 264 0.90 10.04 -3.61
C GLY A 264 1.56 8.66 -3.50
N VAL A 265 0.78 7.59 -3.44
CA VAL A 265 1.32 6.22 -3.38
C VAL A 265 2.02 5.81 -4.68
N GLY A 266 1.52 6.31 -5.82
CA GLY A 266 2.11 6.08 -7.14
C GLY A 266 3.53 6.64 -7.22
N MET A 267 3.70 7.91 -6.86
CA MET A 267 4.99 8.61 -6.92
C MET A 267 5.97 8.12 -5.85
N ALA A 268 5.49 7.87 -4.63
CA ALA A 268 6.36 7.51 -3.51
C ALA A 268 6.71 6.02 -3.43
N GLY A 269 5.89 5.14 -4.01
CA GLY A 269 6.03 3.69 -3.85
C GLY A 269 6.09 2.94 -5.17
N TRP A 270 5.04 3.02 -5.99
CA TRP A 270 4.89 2.18 -7.18
C TRP A 270 5.92 2.50 -8.25
N VAL A 271 6.03 3.76 -8.68
CA VAL A 271 6.95 4.16 -9.75
C VAL A 271 8.41 3.87 -9.40
N PRO A 272 8.93 4.24 -8.20
CA PRO A 272 10.30 3.90 -7.82
C PRO A 272 10.56 2.39 -7.79
N SER A 273 9.58 1.60 -7.34
CA SER A 273 9.71 0.13 -7.33
C SER A 273 9.82 -0.42 -8.75
N VAL A 274 8.92 -0.02 -9.66
CA VAL A 274 8.97 -0.46 -11.07
C VAL A 274 10.29 -0.07 -11.71
N LYS A 275 10.76 1.17 -11.51
CA LYS A 275 12.07 1.61 -12.00
C LYS A 275 13.21 0.72 -11.47
N ALA A 276 13.19 0.38 -10.18
CA ALA A 276 14.20 -0.49 -9.58
C ALA A 276 14.15 -1.93 -10.11
N ALA A 277 12.96 -2.45 -10.42
CA ALA A 277 12.81 -3.78 -11.02
C ALA A 277 13.29 -3.83 -12.47
N LEU A 278 13.07 -2.76 -13.24
CA LEU A 278 13.53 -2.63 -14.63
C LEU A 278 15.01 -2.23 -14.75
N ASP A 279 15.68 -1.92 -13.63
CA ASP A 279 17.11 -1.62 -13.62
C ASP A 279 17.92 -2.90 -13.89
N ALA A 280 18.51 -2.96 -15.08
CA ALA A 280 19.33 -4.08 -15.55
C ALA A 280 20.71 -4.14 -14.89
N ARG A 281 21.11 -3.10 -14.14
CA ARG A 281 22.41 -3.05 -13.47
C ARG A 281 22.47 -4.07 -12.33
N LYS A 282 23.65 -4.62 -12.12
CA LYS A 282 23.94 -5.55 -11.02
C LYS A 282 23.83 -4.82 -9.67
N SER A 283 23.24 -5.47 -8.67
CA SER A 283 23.16 -4.92 -7.32
C SER A 283 24.56 -4.86 -6.70
N ILE A 284 25.03 -3.66 -6.34
CA ILE A 284 26.29 -3.55 -5.58
C ILE A 284 26.13 -4.17 -4.20
N ALA A 285 24.94 -4.06 -3.59
CA ALA A 285 24.65 -4.64 -2.29
C ALA A 285 24.83 -6.16 -2.27
N ALA A 286 24.30 -6.86 -3.28
CA ALA A 286 24.44 -8.31 -3.40
C ALA A 286 25.91 -8.72 -3.59
N THR A 287 26.64 -8.04 -4.49
CA THR A 287 28.07 -8.29 -4.72
C THR A 287 28.89 -8.10 -3.45
N LEU A 288 28.66 -7.00 -2.72
CA LEU A 288 29.35 -6.72 -1.47
C LEU A 288 28.96 -7.69 -0.37
N SER A 289 27.70 -8.11 -0.27
CA SER A 289 27.25 -9.12 0.70
C SER A 289 28.02 -10.44 0.53
N THR A 290 28.16 -10.89 -0.72
CA THR A 290 28.96 -12.09 -1.05
C THR A 290 30.42 -11.89 -0.67
N ALA A 291 31.01 -10.74 -1.03
CA ALA A 291 32.41 -10.44 -0.69
C ALA A 291 32.65 -10.35 0.83
N ILE A 292 31.73 -9.75 1.60
CA ILE A 292 31.81 -9.70 3.07
C ILE A 292 31.84 -11.12 3.65
N THR A 293 31.05 -12.02 3.08
CA THR A 293 30.96 -13.41 3.56
C THR A 293 32.20 -14.22 3.18
N SER A 294 32.78 -13.99 2.00
CA SER A 294 33.92 -14.78 1.50
C SER A 294 35.29 -14.24 1.90
N SER A 295 35.47 -12.93 1.92
CA SER A 295 36.77 -12.27 2.07
C SER A 295 36.78 -11.12 3.08
N GLY A 296 35.66 -10.86 3.75
CA GLY A 296 35.56 -9.88 4.83
C GLY A 296 35.25 -8.46 4.35
N ILE A 297 34.94 -7.59 5.32
CA ILE A 297 34.41 -6.24 5.07
C ILE A 297 35.42 -5.29 4.39
N ASP A 298 36.71 -5.44 4.68
CA ASP A 298 37.74 -4.57 4.11
C ASP A 298 37.92 -4.83 2.62
N GLN A 299 37.92 -6.10 2.21
CA GLN A 299 38.00 -6.48 0.80
C GLN A 299 36.72 -6.11 0.05
N ALA A 300 35.56 -6.28 0.67
CA ALA A 300 34.30 -5.79 0.10
C ALA A 300 34.33 -4.27 -0.13
N THR A 301 34.90 -3.50 0.82
CA THR A 301 35.00 -2.05 0.67
C THR A 301 35.94 -1.63 -0.45
N LYS A 302 37.09 -2.31 -0.62
CA LYS A 302 37.98 -2.09 -1.78
C LYS A 302 37.26 -2.40 -3.09
N LEU A 303 36.60 -3.57 -3.15
CA LEU A 303 35.81 -3.98 -4.31
C LEU A 303 34.74 -2.94 -4.69
N TYR A 304 34.10 -2.28 -3.72
CA TYR A 304 33.16 -1.20 -4.01
C TYR A 304 33.83 -0.07 -4.79
N TYR A 305 34.97 0.44 -4.32
CA TYR A 305 35.65 1.55 -4.98
C TYR A 305 36.16 1.14 -6.36
N ASP A 306 36.73 -0.06 -6.49
CA ASP A 306 37.22 -0.60 -7.76
C ASP A 306 36.09 -0.72 -8.78
N LEU A 307 34.95 -1.30 -8.40
CA LEU A 307 33.79 -1.41 -9.28
C LEU A 307 33.18 -0.05 -9.61
N LYS A 308 33.17 0.89 -8.67
CA LYS A 308 32.67 2.25 -8.91
C LYS A 308 33.54 3.01 -9.91
N ALA A 309 34.85 2.80 -9.87
CA ALA A 309 35.79 3.41 -10.80
C ALA A 309 35.78 2.74 -12.18
N THR A 310 35.71 1.41 -12.22
CA THR A 310 35.90 0.63 -13.46
C THR A 310 34.59 0.26 -14.17
N GLN A 311 33.49 0.12 -13.45
CA GLN A 311 32.21 -0.39 -13.96
C GLN A 311 30.99 0.44 -13.46
N PRO A 312 31.01 1.79 -13.55
CA PRO A 312 29.98 2.66 -12.97
C PRO A 312 28.58 2.46 -13.57
N THR A 313 28.50 1.99 -14.82
CA THR A 313 27.24 1.74 -15.52
C THR A 313 26.75 0.30 -15.40
N ALA A 314 27.61 -0.65 -15.03
CA ALA A 314 27.25 -2.05 -14.91
C ALA A 314 26.62 -2.38 -13.55
N TYR A 315 26.93 -1.60 -12.51
CA TYR A 315 26.40 -1.78 -11.16
C TYR A 315 25.52 -0.60 -10.73
N ASN A 316 24.50 -0.91 -9.92
CA ASN A 316 23.69 0.10 -9.27
C ASN A 316 24.39 0.54 -7.98
N PHE A 317 24.91 1.77 -7.96
CA PHE A 317 25.58 2.35 -6.78
C PHE A 317 24.67 3.20 -5.89
N ALA A 318 23.35 3.19 -6.13
CA ALA A 318 22.40 4.04 -5.40
C ALA A 318 22.52 3.91 -3.88
N GLU A 319 22.29 5.01 -3.15
CA GLU A 319 22.32 5.08 -1.68
C GLU A 319 21.52 3.93 -1.02
N LYS A 320 20.37 3.60 -1.61
CA LYS A 320 19.47 2.53 -1.11
C LYS A 320 20.15 1.15 -1.10
N GLU A 321 21.07 0.87 -2.02
CA GLU A 321 21.78 -0.42 -2.08
C GLU A 321 22.64 -0.62 -0.83
N LEU A 322 23.55 0.32 -0.55
CA LEU A 322 24.39 0.29 0.64
C LEU A 322 23.54 0.34 1.92
N ASN A 323 22.48 1.15 1.92
CA ASN A 323 21.56 1.24 3.05
C ASN A 323 20.90 -0.11 3.35
N THR A 324 20.42 -0.82 2.33
CA THR A 324 19.78 -2.15 2.46
C THR A 324 20.77 -3.16 3.02
N LEU A 325 21.97 -3.23 2.46
CA LEU A 325 23.04 -4.13 2.95
C LEU A 325 23.38 -3.85 4.42
N GLY A 326 23.49 -2.57 4.80
CA GLY A 326 23.74 -2.19 6.19
C GLY A 326 22.65 -2.69 7.15
N TYR A 327 21.36 -2.60 6.77
CA TYR A 327 20.27 -3.14 7.59
C TYR A 327 20.22 -4.67 7.63
N ASP A 328 20.59 -5.35 6.55
CA ASP A 328 20.72 -6.81 6.56
C ASP A 328 21.77 -7.25 7.58
N LEU A 329 22.93 -6.57 7.59
CA LEU A 329 24.01 -6.82 8.55
C LEU A 329 23.60 -6.50 9.99
N MET A 330 22.87 -5.41 10.21
CA MET A 330 22.26 -5.10 11.52
C MET A 330 21.32 -6.21 12.00
N GLY A 331 20.46 -6.72 11.10
CA GLY A 331 19.57 -7.83 11.40
C GLY A 331 20.31 -9.11 11.77
N ALA A 332 21.46 -9.35 11.14
CA ALA A 332 22.39 -10.43 11.46
C ALA A 332 23.29 -10.15 12.69
N ARG A 333 23.08 -9.04 13.41
CA ARG A 333 23.92 -8.56 14.54
C ARG A 333 25.39 -8.33 14.19
N LYS A 334 25.73 -8.18 12.90
CA LYS A 334 27.07 -7.83 12.40
C LYS A 334 27.27 -6.32 12.41
N PHE A 335 27.24 -5.74 13.62
CA PHE A 335 27.20 -4.29 13.82
C PHE A 335 28.44 -3.56 13.27
N LYS A 336 29.63 -4.16 13.39
CA LYS A 336 30.88 -3.55 12.92
C LYS A 336 30.89 -3.41 11.40
N GLU A 337 30.48 -4.46 10.70
CA GLU A 337 30.36 -4.50 9.25
C GLU A 337 29.26 -3.56 8.78
N ALA A 338 28.11 -3.52 9.47
CA ALA A 338 27.04 -2.58 9.19
C ALA A 338 27.51 -1.12 9.31
N ILE A 339 28.21 -0.76 10.38
CA ILE A 339 28.81 0.57 10.55
C ILE A 339 29.73 0.91 9.37
N ARG A 340 30.59 -0.02 8.93
CA ARG A 340 31.50 0.22 7.80
C ARG A 340 30.74 0.48 6.50
N ILE A 341 29.69 -0.30 6.21
CA ILE A 341 28.83 -0.09 5.04
C ILE A 341 28.05 1.23 5.11
N PHE A 342 27.52 1.60 6.27
CA PHE A 342 26.83 2.88 6.43
C PHE A 342 27.78 4.09 6.33
N ARG A 343 29.03 3.96 6.80
CA ARG A 343 30.07 4.97 6.57
C ARG A 343 30.37 5.14 5.08
N LEU A 344 30.54 4.03 4.37
CA LEU A 344 30.72 4.04 2.91
C LEU A 344 29.54 4.74 2.21
N ASN A 345 28.32 4.56 2.73
CA ASN A 345 27.13 5.23 2.21
C ASN A 345 27.18 6.75 2.45
N VAL A 346 27.58 7.20 3.64
CA VAL A 346 27.77 8.61 3.96
C VAL A 346 28.87 9.24 3.09
N GLU A 347 29.97 8.53 2.86
CA GLU A 347 31.06 8.98 1.97
C GLU A 347 30.57 9.14 0.52
N ALA A 348 29.75 8.20 0.03
CA ALA A 348 29.18 8.26 -1.31
C ALA A 348 28.04 9.29 -1.45
N TYR A 349 27.33 9.58 -0.36
CA TYR A 349 26.15 10.44 -0.32
C TYR A 349 26.21 11.45 0.84
N PRO A 350 27.17 12.40 0.84
CA PRO A 350 27.45 13.26 1.98
C PRO A 350 26.35 14.27 2.33
N GLN A 351 25.35 14.44 1.44
CA GLN A 351 24.18 15.29 1.65
C GLN A 351 22.92 14.50 2.05
N SER A 352 23.02 13.17 2.20
CA SER A 352 21.87 12.35 2.55
C SER A 352 21.66 12.29 4.06
N SER A 353 20.65 13.01 4.54
CA SER A 353 20.19 12.89 5.93
C SER A 353 19.83 11.44 6.31
N ASN A 354 19.34 10.64 5.36
CA ASN A 354 19.01 9.23 5.59
C ASN A 354 20.26 8.38 5.84
N ALA A 355 21.34 8.59 5.07
CA ALA A 355 22.59 7.87 5.26
C ALA A 355 23.18 8.12 6.67
N TYR A 356 23.19 9.37 7.12
CA TYR A 356 23.63 9.72 8.49
C TYR A 356 22.72 9.12 9.57
N ALA A 357 21.39 9.17 9.39
CA ALA A 357 20.46 8.57 10.35
C ALA A 357 20.66 7.04 10.45
N SER A 358 20.87 6.35 9.32
CA SER A 358 21.16 4.91 9.33
C SER A 358 22.49 4.58 10.00
N LEU A 359 23.53 5.39 9.78
CA LEU A 359 24.81 5.24 10.46
C LEU A 359 24.67 5.44 11.98
N ALA A 360 23.86 6.42 12.41
CA ALA A 360 23.56 6.64 13.82
C ALA A 360 22.82 5.44 14.45
N GLU A 361 21.84 4.85 13.76
CA GLU A 361 21.15 3.64 14.22
C GLU A 361 22.14 2.47 14.40
N ALA A 362 23.12 2.33 13.50
CA ALA A 362 24.14 1.29 13.59
C ALA A 362 25.10 1.49 14.78
N TYR A 363 25.56 2.72 14.99
CA TYR A 363 26.38 3.05 16.17
C TYR A 363 25.62 2.84 17.48
N MET A 364 24.35 3.22 17.53
CA MET A 364 23.49 2.96 18.69
C MET A 364 23.35 1.46 18.94
N GLY A 365 23.12 0.64 17.91
CA GLY A 365 23.05 -0.82 18.02
C GLY A 365 24.36 -1.47 18.46
N TYR A 366 25.50 -0.88 18.11
CA TYR A 366 26.82 -1.29 18.59
C TYR A 366 27.15 -0.80 20.02
N GLY A 367 26.37 0.13 20.57
CA GLY A 367 26.59 0.73 21.89
C GLY A 367 27.44 2.01 21.90
N ASN A 368 27.85 2.53 20.75
CA ASN A 368 28.60 3.79 20.66
C ASN A 368 27.66 5.00 20.63
N LYS A 369 27.23 5.44 21.83
CA LYS A 369 26.28 6.55 22.00
C LYS A 369 26.81 7.90 21.49
N ALA A 370 28.11 8.15 21.58
CA ALA A 370 28.72 9.42 21.16
C ALA A 370 28.64 9.59 19.65
N GLU A 371 29.09 8.59 18.89
CA GLU A 371 29.01 8.60 17.42
C GLU A 371 27.57 8.59 16.92
N ALA A 372 26.68 7.86 17.60
CA ALA A 372 25.26 7.88 17.28
C ALA A 372 24.68 9.30 17.38
N SER A 373 24.98 10.01 18.48
CA SER A 373 24.51 11.39 18.68
C SER A 373 25.04 12.36 17.63
N ALA A 374 26.34 12.29 17.32
CA ALA A 374 26.97 13.16 16.32
C ALA A 374 26.35 12.97 14.92
N ASN A 375 26.14 11.72 14.51
CA ASN A 375 25.51 11.42 13.22
C ASN A 375 24.03 11.83 13.16
N CYS A 376 23.29 11.70 14.28
CA CYS A 376 21.93 12.24 14.36
C CYS A 376 21.90 13.76 14.19
N GLN A 377 22.78 14.49 14.88
CA GLN A 377 22.87 15.94 14.74
C GLN A 377 23.15 16.33 13.29
N LYS A 378 24.09 15.64 12.62
CA LYS A 378 24.38 15.89 11.20
C LYS A 378 23.18 15.61 10.29
N SER A 379 22.47 14.50 10.53
CA SER A 379 21.22 14.20 9.82
C SER A 379 20.18 15.32 9.99
N LEU A 380 20.04 15.88 11.20
CA LEU A 380 19.06 16.93 11.49
C LEU A 380 19.47 18.30 10.94
N GLN A 381 20.77 18.58 10.80
CA GLN A 381 21.25 19.75 10.06
C GLN A 381 20.83 19.68 8.58
N LEU A 382 20.93 18.50 7.97
CA LEU A 382 20.55 18.28 6.57
C LEU A 382 19.03 18.23 6.38
N ASN A 383 18.32 17.64 7.34
CA ASN A 383 16.86 17.54 7.33
C ASN A 383 16.32 17.59 8.76
N PRO A 384 15.85 18.77 9.24
CA PRO A 384 15.32 18.93 10.58
C PRO A 384 14.12 18.03 10.91
N LYS A 385 13.44 17.49 9.87
CA LYS A 385 12.26 16.62 10.01
C LYS A 385 12.61 15.13 9.95
N ASN A 386 13.88 14.74 9.96
CA ASN A 386 14.28 13.34 9.92
C ASN A 386 13.94 12.62 11.24
N ARG A 387 12.75 12.01 11.28
CA ARG A 387 12.24 11.28 12.46
C ARG A 387 13.15 10.16 12.95
N ARG A 388 13.88 9.49 12.06
CA ARG A 388 14.80 8.40 12.46
C ARG A 388 15.90 8.95 13.36
N ALA A 389 16.51 10.06 12.98
CA ALA A 389 17.52 10.73 13.79
C ALA A 389 16.94 11.29 15.11
N ILE A 390 15.76 11.91 15.08
CA ILE A 390 15.07 12.38 16.30
C ILE A 390 14.85 11.22 17.28
N ARG A 391 14.38 10.06 16.80
CA ARG A 391 14.10 8.88 17.62
C ARG A 391 15.37 8.31 18.25
N VAL A 392 16.45 8.22 17.49
CA VAL A 392 17.74 7.75 18.03
C VAL A 392 18.20 8.67 19.15
N LEU A 393 18.16 10.00 18.97
CA LEU A 393 18.50 10.95 20.04
C LEU A 393 17.61 10.78 21.27
N GLN A 394 16.30 10.64 21.10
CA GLN A 394 15.39 10.39 22.22
C GLN A 394 15.78 9.14 23.01
N LYS A 395 16.12 8.04 22.34
CA LYS A 395 16.58 6.80 22.99
C LYS A 395 17.91 6.98 23.72
N LEU A 396 18.80 7.83 23.21
CA LEU A 396 20.09 8.12 23.83
C LEU A 396 19.98 9.00 25.08
N SER A 397 18.92 9.83 25.15
CA SER A 397 18.63 10.70 26.29
C SER A 397 17.90 10.01 27.46
N VAL A 398 17.45 8.77 27.29
CA VAL A 398 16.88 7.98 28.40
C VAL A 398 18.04 7.44 29.26
N PRO A 399 18.04 7.68 30.59
CA PRO A 399 19.11 7.26 31.50
C PRO A 399 19.45 5.77 31.44
#